data_AF-A0A833H7C5-F1
#
_entry.id   AF-A0A833H7C5-F1
#
_cell.length_a   1.000
_cell.length_b   1.000
_cell.length_c   1.000
_cell.angle_alpha   90.00
_cell.angle_beta   90.00
_cell.angle_gamma   90.00
#
_symmetry.space_group_name_H-M   'P 1'
#
loop_
_entity.id
_entity.type
_entity.pdbx_description
1 polymer ?
#
loop_
_entity_poly.entity_id
_entity_poly.type
_entity_poly.pdbx_seq_one_letter_code
_entity_poly.pdbx_strand_id
1 'polypeptide(L)' 'MPIGTIREVPVESRYGFHIVRVDRREEGRQLPFEAVRRRIGDYLDERVRRTAIRHYIAMLAGRSVIDGIDLAGSPSPLVQ' A
#
# COMPACT_ATOMS: atom_id res chain seq x y z
N MET A 1 11.77 18.57 6.52
CA MET A 1 13.23 18.87 6.50
C MET A 1 13.43 20.29 6.00
N PRO A 2 14.27 21.10 6.66
CA PRO A 2 14.69 22.39 6.14
C PRO A 2 15.33 22.25 4.75
N ILE A 3 15.25 23.31 3.94
CA ILE A 3 15.92 23.36 2.64
C ILE A 3 17.44 23.42 2.87
N GLY A 4 18.20 22.74 2.02
CA GLY A 4 19.67 22.70 2.06
C GLY A 4 20.25 21.71 3.07
N THR A 5 19.42 21.07 3.91
CA THR A 5 19.91 20.10 4.89
C THR A 5 19.82 18.67 4.38
N ILE A 6 20.82 17.87 4.77
CA ILE A 6 20.80 16.41 4.62
C ILE A 6 20.10 15.81 5.83
N ARG A 7 19.30 14.75 5.63
CA ARG A 7 18.66 14.03 6.73
C ARG A 7 19.74 13.35 7.59
N GLU A 8 19.70 13.56 8.90
CA GLU A 8 20.67 12.96 9.84
C GLU A 8 20.62 11.42 9.85
N VAL A 9 19.44 10.85 9.63
CA VAL A 9 19.24 9.41 9.50
C VAL A 9 18.90 9.08 8.05
N PRO A 10 19.59 8.13 7.39
CA PRO A 10 19.26 7.70 6.04
C PRO A 10 17.81 7.18 5.95
N VAL A 11 17.18 7.35 4.78
CA VAL A 11 15.85 6.81 4.52
C VAL A 11 16.01 5.38 4.03
N GLU A 12 15.46 4.42 4.77
CA GLU A 12 15.44 3.02 4.33
C GLU A 12 14.33 2.77 3.31
N SER A 13 14.64 1.95 2.32
CA SER A 13 13.68 1.39 1.38
C SER A 13 14.07 -0.06 1.07
N ARG A 14 13.23 -0.77 0.30
CA ARG A 14 13.59 -2.08 -0.26
C ARG A 14 14.86 -2.09 -1.13
N TYR A 15 15.38 -0.92 -1.48
CA TYR A 15 16.60 -0.74 -2.28
C TYR A 15 17.82 -0.33 -1.43
N GLY A 16 17.73 -0.39 -0.09
CA GLY A 16 18.78 0.05 0.82
C GLY A 16 18.55 1.45 1.38
N PHE A 17 19.63 2.15 1.70
CA PHE A 17 19.61 3.42 2.41
C PHE A 17 19.82 4.62 1.47
N HIS A 18 18.97 5.64 1.61
CA HIS A 18 19.00 6.86 0.81
C HIS A 18 19.43 8.05 1.66
N ILE A 19 20.47 8.75 1.20
CA ILE A 19 20.85 10.07 1.74
C ILE A 19 20.07 11.12 0.94
N VAL A 20 19.22 11.88 1.61
CA VAL A 20 18.32 12.85 0.97
C VAL A 20 18.69 14.27 1.40
N ARG A 21 18.84 15.17 0.43
CA ARG A 21 18.95 16.62 0.61
C ARG A 21 17.78 17.32 -0.09
N VAL A 22 17.13 18.25 0.58
CA VAL A 22 16.01 19.00 -0.01
C VAL A 22 16.53 20.30 -0.60
N ASP A 23 16.62 20.40 -1.93
CA ASP A 23 17.12 21.61 -2.60
C ASP A 23 16.04 22.68 -2.76
N ARG A 24 14.77 22.28 -2.87
CA ARG A 24 13.60 23.16 -2.91
C ARG A 24 12.41 22.49 -2.25
N ARG A 25 11.57 23.26 -1.56
CA ARG A 25 10.30 22.82 -0.98
C ARG A 25 9.20 23.82 -1.30
N GLU A 26 8.09 23.33 -1.82
CA GLU A 26 6.84 24.07 -1.94
C GLU A 26 5.88 23.53 -0.88
N GLU A 27 5.23 24.42 -0.13
CA GLU A 27 4.29 23.97 0.90
C GLU A 27 3.05 23.34 0.27
N GLY A 28 2.64 22.21 0.83
CA GLY A 28 1.43 21.52 0.41
C GLY A 28 0.21 22.37 0.75
N ARG A 29 -0.68 22.58 -0.22
CA ARG A 29 -2.01 23.17 0.02
C ARG A 29 -3.06 22.08 0.12
N GLN A 30 -3.94 22.19 1.11
CA GLN A 30 -5.09 21.31 1.21
C GLN A 30 -6.03 21.56 0.03
N LEU A 31 -6.35 20.49 -0.70
CA LEU A 31 -7.30 20.56 -1.82
C LEU A 31 -8.73 20.45 -1.27
N PRO A 32 -9.70 21.17 -1.86
CA PRO A 32 -11.10 20.99 -1.52
C PRO A 32 -11.55 19.57 -1.91
N PHE A 33 -12.48 19.01 -1.15
CA PHE A 33 -12.93 17.62 -1.33
C PHE A 33 -13.37 17.34 -2.77
N GLU A 34 -14.15 18.23 -3.38
CA GLU A 34 -14.65 18.06 -4.76
C GLU A 34 -13.52 17.86 -5.78
N ALA A 35 -12.38 18.54 -5.60
CA ALA A 35 -11.24 18.40 -6.51
C ALA A 35 -10.55 17.03 -6.41
N VAL A 36 -10.74 16.30 -5.31
CA VAL A 36 -10.11 14.99 -5.05
C VAL A 36 -11.12 13.84 -4.90
N ARG A 37 -12.42 14.13 -4.95
CA ARG A 37 -13.51 13.17 -4.72
C ARG A 37 -13.36 11.92 -5.58
N ARG A 38 -13.12 12.08 -6.89
CA ARG A 38 -12.91 10.96 -7.81
C ARG A 38 -11.71 10.10 -7.41
N ARG A 39 -10.57 10.71 -7.11
CA ARG A 39 -9.34 10.00 -6.71
C ARG A 39 -9.54 9.21 -5.42
N ILE A 40 -10.31 9.76 -4.48
CA ILE A 40 -10.69 9.05 -3.24
C ILE A 40 -11.58 7.85 -3.57
N GLY A 41 -12.61 8.04 -4.42
CA GLY A 41 -13.47 6.95 -4.88
C GLY A 41 -12.68 5.82 -5.54
N ASP A 42 -11.86 6.15 -6.54
CA ASP A 42 -11.00 5.20 -7.27
C ASP A 42 -10.11 4.40 -6.29
N TYR A 43 -9.55 5.07 -5.27
CA TYR A 43 -8.73 4.42 -4.25
C TYR A 43 -9.53 3.46 -3.36
N LEU A 44 -10.73 3.88 -2.91
CA LEU A 44 -11.58 3.07 -2.05
C LEU A 44 -12.12 1.84 -2.79
N ASP A 45 -12.54 2.01 -4.03
CA ASP A 45 -13.02 0.92 -4.89
C ASP A 45 -11.90 -0.10 -5.14
N GLU A 46 -10.70 0.38 -5.49
CA GLU A 46 -9.53 -0.49 -5.69
C GLU A 46 -9.16 -1.24 -4.42
N ARG A 47 -9.23 -0.58 -3.26
CA ARG A 47 -8.94 -1.20 -1.97
C ARG A 47 -9.92 -2.33 -1.67
N VAL A 48 -11.22 -2.10 -1.82
CA VAL A 48 -12.24 -3.15 -1.58
C VAL A 48 -12.07 -4.30 -2.57
N ARG A 49 -11.84 -3.99 -3.84
CA ARG A 49 -11.60 -4.99 -4.89
C ARG A 49 -10.39 -5.88 -4.59
N ARG A 50 -9.26 -5.30 -4.17
CA ARG A 50 -8.05 -6.05 -3.77
C ARG A 50 -8.32 -6.99 -2.60
N THR A 51 -9.05 -6.53 -1.59
CA THR A 51 -9.44 -7.36 -0.44
C THR A 51 -10.32 -8.53 -0.88
N ALA A 52 -11.34 -8.27 -1.70
CA ALA A 52 -12.24 -9.31 -2.20
C ALA A 52 -11.49 -10.37 -3.03
N ILE A 53 -10.58 -9.95 -3.91
CA ILE A 53 -9.75 -10.86 -4.70
C ILE A 53 -8.86 -11.71 -3.79
N ARG A 54 -8.20 -11.10 -2.79
CA ARG A 54 -7.38 -11.84 -1.83
C ARG A 54 -8.20 -12.89 -1.08
N HIS A 55 -9.40 -12.54 -0.61
CA HIS A 55 -10.28 -13.47 0.08
C HIS A 55 -10.72 -14.62 -0.83
N TYR A 56 -11.07 -14.29 -2.07
CA TYR A 56 -11.46 -15.29 -3.06
C TYR A 56 -10.33 -16.28 -3.36
N ILE A 57 -9.11 -15.79 -3.58
CA ILE A 57 -7.93 -16.64 -3.79
C ILE A 57 -7.65 -17.50 -2.55
N ALA A 58 -7.74 -16.94 -1.34
CA ALA A 58 -7.55 -17.70 -0.10
C ALA A 58 -8.56 -18.84 0.06
N MET A 59 -9.84 -18.60 -0.30
CA MET A 59 -10.86 -19.65 -0.31
C MET A 59 -10.56 -20.74 -1.33
N LEU A 60 -10.15 -20.38 -2.55
CA LEU A 60 -9.79 -21.36 -3.58
C LEU A 60 -8.58 -22.18 -3.15
N ALA A 61 -7.57 -21.56 -2.56
CA ALA A 61 -6.38 -22.23 -2.05
C ALA A 61 -6.74 -23.23 -0.94
N GLY A 62 -7.58 -22.84 0.02
CA GLY A 62 -8.03 -23.73 1.09
C GLY A 62 -8.89 -24.92 0.62
N ARG A 63 -9.42 -24.87 -0.61
CA ARG A 63 -10.21 -25.95 -1.23
C ARG A 63 -9.40 -26.81 -2.21
N SER A 64 -8.13 -26.49 -2.40
CA SER A 64 -7.28 -27.14 -3.41
C SER A 64 -6.12 -27.85 -2.74
N VAL A 65 -5.63 -28.92 -3.35
CA VAL A 65 -4.33 -29.50 -2.99
C VAL A 65 -3.26 -28.71 -3.73
N ILE A 66 -2.29 -28.16 -3.00
CA ILE A 66 -1.22 -27.34 -3.54
C ILE A 66 0.11 -27.93 -3.07
N ASP A 67 0.90 -28.40 -4.02
CA ASP A 67 2.22 -28.99 -3.76
C ASP A 67 3.34 -27.98 -3.99
N GLY A 68 4.42 -28.08 -3.19
CA GLY A 68 5.67 -27.32 -3.41
C GLY A 68 5.71 -25.90 -2.87
N ILE A 69 4.57 -25.31 -2.46
CA ILE A 69 4.50 -24.03 -1.75
C ILE A 69 3.35 -24.03 -0.73
N ASP A 70 3.56 -23.39 0.42
CA ASP A 70 2.48 -23.13 1.37
C ASP A 70 1.81 -21.79 1.02
N LEU A 71 0.60 -21.88 0.49
CA LEU A 71 -0.29 -20.74 0.40
C LEU A 71 -1.18 -20.80 1.63
N ALA A 72 -1.03 -19.85 2.56
CA ALA A 72 -1.83 -19.72 3.78
C ALA A 72 -3.34 -19.59 3.46
N GLY A 73 -3.96 -20.73 3.13
CA GLY A 73 -5.36 -20.87 2.79
C GLY A 73 -6.17 -20.87 4.07
N SER A 74 -7.20 -20.04 4.13
CA SER A 74 -8.16 -20.12 5.23
C SER A 74 -9.25 -21.13 4.86
N PRO A 75 -9.52 -22.15 5.69
CA PRO A 75 -10.57 -23.13 5.41
C PRO A 75 -12.00 -22.56 5.60
N SER A 76 -12.14 -21.34 6.13
CA SER A 76 -13.44 -20.72 6.43
C SER A 76 -13.58 -19.36 5.71
N PRO A 77 -14.77 -19.06 5.14
CA PRO A 77 -15.02 -17.76 4.58
C PRO A 77 -15.21 -16.76 5.73
N LEU A 78 -14.25 -15.83 5.88
CA LEU A 78 -14.23 -14.69 6.80
C LEU A 78 -13.58 -14.96 8.16
N VAL A 79 -12.39 -14.40 8.36
CA VAL A 79 -11.89 -14.00 9.67
C VAL A 79 -12.15 -12.50 9.77
N GLN A 80 -12.84 -12.09 10.83
CA GLN A 80 -13.24 -10.71 11.12
C GLN A 80 -12.03 -9.78 11.33
#